data_AF-A0A1H0TQA0-F1
#
_entry.id   AF-A0A1H0TQA0-F1
#
_cell.length_a   1.000
_cell.length_b   1.000
_cell.length_c   1.000
_cell.angle_alpha   90.00
_cell.angle_beta   90.00
_cell.angle_gamma   90.00
#
_symmetry.space_group_name_H-M   'P 1'
#
loop_
_entity.id
_entity.type
_entity.pdbx_description
1 polymer ?
#
loop_
_entity_poly.entity_id
_entity_poly.type
_entity_poly.pdbx_seq_one_letter_code
_entity_poly.pdbx_strand_id
1 'polypeptide(L)' 'MLLLVGVDPARLEFFNLSAAQGPRWAEICTEFTARIAEKGPSPIWYALKKKKETTVSDKQAA' A
#
# COMPACT_ATOMS: atom_id res chain seq x y z
N MET A 1 7.28 10.01 -10.98
CA MET A 1 5.89 10.37 -10.64
C MET A 1 5.49 9.90 -9.23
N LEU A 2 5.64 8.62 -8.86
CA LEU A 2 5.27 8.13 -7.51
C LEU A 2 6.08 8.77 -6.35
N LEU A 3 7.39 8.97 -6.54
CA LEU A 3 8.22 9.67 -5.56
C LEU A 3 7.74 11.10 -5.28
N LEU A 4 7.19 11.78 -6.29
CA LEU A 4 6.68 13.16 -6.14
C LEU A 4 5.46 13.23 -5.22
N VAL A 5 4.67 12.14 -5.16
CA VAL A 5 3.52 12.02 -4.26
C VAL A 5 3.87 11.29 -2.96
N GLY A 6 5.16 11.07 -2.69
CA GLY A 6 5.64 10.45 -1.45
C GLY A 6 5.38 8.95 -1.35
N VAL A 7 5.17 8.26 -2.48
CA VAL A 7 4.98 6.80 -2.53
C VAL A 7 6.24 6.12 -3.06
N ASP A 8 6.76 5.15 -2.31
CA ASP A 8 7.87 4.30 -2.73
C ASP A 8 7.48 3.55 -4.03
N PRO A 9 8.21 3.73 -5.15
CA PRO A 9 7.95 3.05 -6.42
C PRO A 9 7.95 1.53 -6.31
N ALA A 10 8.71 0.96 -5.38
CA ALA A 10 8.74 -0.49 -5.15
C ALA A 10 7.41 -1.04 -4.59
N ARG A 11 6.44 -0.17 -4.28
CA ARG A 11 5.06 -0.57 -3.95
C ARG A 11 4.18 -0.79 -5.18
N LEU A 12 4.70 -0.59 -6.39
CA LEU A 12 4.02 -0.84 -7.66
C LEU A 12 4.93 -1.71 -8.54
N GLU A 13 4.37 -2.79 -9.06
CA GLU A 13 5.06 -3.64 -10.03
C GLU A 13 4.05 -4.13 -11.07
N PHE A 14 4.50 -4.20 -12.32
CA PHE A 14 3.68 -4.66 -13.44
C PHE A 14 4.16 -6.03 -13.90
N PHE A 15 3.22 -6.92 -14.14
CA PHE A 15 3.47 -8.26 -14.65
C PHE A 15 2.69 -8.49 -15.94
N ASN A 16 3.34 -9.09 -16.92
CA ASN A 16 2.67 -9.57 -18.13
C ASN A 16 2.46 -11.07 -18.00
N LEU A 17 1.20 -11.47 -17.98
CA LEU A 17 0.80 -12.87 -17.84
C LEU A 17 -0.28 -13.20 -18.87
N SER A 18 -0.19 -14.39 -19.43
CA SER A 18 -1.24 -14.98 -20.26
C SER A 18 -2.31 -15.65 -19.40
N ALA A 19 -3.50 -15.87 -19.97
CA ALA A 19 -4.61 -16.50 -19.26
C ALA A 19 -4.32 -17.93 -18.75
N ALA A 20 -3.32 -18.62 -19.33
CA ALA A 20 -2.92 -19.96 -18.91
C ALA A 20 -1.98 -19.97 -17.70
N GLN A 21 -1.45 -18.83 -17.27
CA GLN A 21 -0.41 -18.74 -16.22
C GLN A 21 -0.99 -18.58 -14.81
N GLY A 22 -2.09 -19.27 -14.50
CA GLY A 22 -2.75 -19.23 -13.19
C GLY A 22 -1.82 -19.55 -12.00
N PRO A 23 -1.02 -20.64 -12.03
CA PRO A 23 -0.09 -20.95 -10.96
C PRO A 23 0.96 -19.85 -10.72
N ARG A 24 1.51 -19.30 -11.81
CA ARG A 24 2.51 -18.23 -11.73
C ARG A 24 1.91 -16.93 -11.16
N TRP A 25 0.65 -16.63 -11.47
CA TRP A 25 -0.06 -15.52 -10.85
C TRP A 25 -0.16 -15.68 -9.33
N ALA A 26 -0.49 -16.88 -8.84
CA ALA A 26 -0.58 -17.14 -7.40
C ALA A 26 0.78 -16.96 -6.68
N GLU A 27 1.87 -17.41 -7.29
CA GLU A 27 3.24 -17.16 -6.81
C GLU A 27 3.53 -15.66 -6.73
N ILE A 28 3.26 -14.91 -7.81
CA ILE A 28 3.48 -13.46 -7.87
C ILE A 28 2.69 -12.74 -6.77
N CYS A 29 1.42 -13.09 -6.57
CA CYS A 29 0.63 -12.51 -5.48
C CYS A 29 1.27 -12.78 -4.12
N THR A 30 1.70 -14.02 -3.88
CA THR A 30 2.32 -14.42 -2.61
C THR A 30 3.62 -13.65 -2.36
N GLU A 31 4.53 -13.63 -3.34
CA GLU A 31 5.82 -12.95 -3.26
C GLU A 31 5.66 -11.42 -3.14
N PHE A 32 4.75 -10.82 -3.92
CA PHE A 32 4.50 -9.39 -3.86
C PHE A 32 3.85 -8.99 -2.54
N THR A 33 2.90 -9.78 -2.02
CA THR A 33 2.32 -9.53 -0.70
C THR A 33 3.38 -9.58 0.40
N ALA A 34 4.29 -10.56 0.38
CA ALA A 34 5.39 -10.62 1.34
C ALA A 34 6.27 -9.35 1.29
N ARG A 35 6.69 -8.94 0.08
CA ARG A 35 7.49 -7.72 -0.13
C ARG A 35 6.80 -6.44 0.36
N ILE A 36 5.48 -6.34 0.16
CA ILE A 36 4.70 -5.18 0.62
C ILE A 36 4.50 -5.20 2.13
N ALA A 37 4.31 -6.38 2.73
CA ALA A 37 4.18 -6.53 4.18
C ALA A 37 5.46 -6.10 4.92
N GLU A 38 6.64 -6.46 4.41
CA GLU A 38 7.94 -6.03 4.94
C GLU A 38 8.10 -4.50 4.92
N LYS A 39 7.56 -3.82 3.89
CA LYS A 39 7.57 -2.36 3.81
C LYS A 39 6.60 -1.67 4.76
N GLY A 40 5.69 -2.42 5.39
CA GLY A 40 4.67 -1.90 6.29
C GLY A 40 3.59 -1.04 5.62
N PRO A 41 2.72 -0.40 6.42
CA PRO A 41 1.61 0.41 5.93
C PRO A 41 2.03 1.53 4.99
N SER A 42 1.15 1.91 4.07
CA SER A 42 1.45 2.99 3.12
C SER A 42 1.46 4.37 3.82
N PRO A 43 2.21 5.35 3.27
CA PRO A 43 2.20 6.73 3.77
C PRO A 43 0.79 7.35 3.83
N ILE A 44 -0.10 6.97 2.90
CA ILE A 44 -1.49 7.41 2.85
C ILE A 44 -2.26 6.89 4.08
N TRP A 45 -2.02 5.64 4.48
CA TRP A 45 -2.66 5.07 5.66
C TRP A 45 -2.31 5.85 6.94
N TYR A 46 -1.03 6.21 7.10
CA TYR A 46 -0.60 7.04 8.23
C TYR A 46 -1.23 8.43 8.20
N ALA A 47 -1.32 9.07 7.04
CA ALA A 47 -1.97 10.38 6.89
C ALA A 47 -3.45 10.34 7.28
N LEU A 48 -4.17 9.29 6.86
CA LEU A 48 -5.58 9.08 7.22
C LEU A 48 -5.76 8.82 8.73
N LYS A 49 -4.87 8.03 9.33
CA LYS A 49 -4.89 7.76 10.78
C LYS A 49 -4.68 9.06 11.58
N LYS A 50 -3.68 9.86 11.22
CA LYS A 50 -3.42 11.17 11.85
C LYS A 50 -4.63 12.09 11.72
N LYS A 51 -5.23 12.20 10.53
CA LYS A 51 -6.45 13.01 10.32
C LYS A 51 -7.60 12.56 11.22
N LYS A 52 -7.79 11.24 11.39
CA LYS A 52 -8.82 10.69 12.27
C LYS A 52 -8.55 11.05 13.73
N GLU A 53 -7.30 10.91 14.19
CA GLU A 53 -6.90 11.29 15.56
C GLU A 53 -7.13 12.78 15.84
N THR A 54 -6.77 13.67 14.90
CA THR A 54 -7.05 15.10 15.00
C THR A 54 -8.54 15.39 15.10
N THR A 55 -9.35 14.76 14.23
CA THR A 55 -10.81 14.94 14.22
C THR A 55 -11.48 14.47 15.52
N VAL A 56 -10.92 13.46 16.18
CA VAL A 56 -11.42 12.96 17.47
C VAL A 56 -11.05 13.91 18.61
N SER A 57 -9.80 14.40 18.64
CA SER A 57 -9.34 15.38 19.64
C SER A 57 -10.15 16.67 19.60
N ASP A 58 -10.43 17.20 18.40
CA ASP A 58 -11.18 18.45 18.23
C ASP A 58 -12.63 18.33 18.71
N LYS A 59 -13.23 17.13 18.64
CA LYS A 59 -14.58 16.86 19.14
C LYS A 59 -14.65 16.63 20.64
N GLN A 60 -13.53 16.32 21.31
CA GLN A 60 -13.46 16.13 22.75
C GLN A 60 -13.23 17.45 23.51
N ALA A 61 -12.75 18.48 22.82
CA ALA A 61 -12.44 19.80 23.37
C ALA A 61 -13.54 20.85 23.13
N ALA A 62 -14.61 20.49 22.42
CA ALA A 62 -15.80 21.30 22.14
C ALA A 62 -17.01 20.71 22.86
#